data_AF-A0A957BJF5-F1
#
_entry.id   AF-A0A957BJF5-F1
#
_cell.length_a   1.000
_cell.length_b   1.000
_cell.length_c   1.000
_cell.angle_alpha   90.00
_cell.angle_beta   90.00
_cell.angle_gamma   90.00
#
_symmetry.space_group_name_H-M   'P 1'
#
loop_
_entity.id
_entity.type
_entity.pdbx_description
1 polymer ?
#
loop_
_entity_poly.entity_id
_entity_poly.type
_entity_poly.pdbx_seq_one_letter_code
_entity_poly.pdbx_strand_id
1 'polypeptide(L)'
;AMCGRSYDPRFLWSWPNSRVAVMGGEQAAGVLGIVQESAARRRGIEPDKTTIEAMQMMTRQKFEQESDPYYATARLWDDGILDPRDTRRALSVGLSVAHNVDFVTPGQPHYGVFRM
;
A
#
# COMPACT_ATOMS: atom_id res chain seq x y z
N ALA A 1 -7.63 9.14 -4.89
CA ALA A 1 -7.04 7.78 -4.85
C ALA A 1 -6.36 7.49 -6.19
N MET A 2 -5.35 6.60 -6.23
CA MET A 2 -4.44 6.39 -7.37
C MET A 2 -4.60 5.00 -8.04
N CYS A 3 -5.82 4.48 -8.17
CA CYS A 3 -6.11 3.17 -8.82
C CYS A 3 -5.25 2.00 -8.29
N GLY A 4 -5.27 1.76 -6.98
CA GLY A 4 -4.60 0.60 -6.38
C GLY A 4 -5.26 -0.74 -6.76
N ARG A 5 -4.70 -1.86 -6.30
CA ARG A 5 -5.14 -3.22 -6.67
C ARG A 5 -6.65 -3.45 -6.59
N SER A 6 -7.32 -2.92 -5.56
CA SER A 6 -8.77 -3.08 -5.34
C SER A 6 -9.67 -2.30 -6.31
N TYR A 7 -9.10 -1.46 -7.17
CA TYR A 7 -9.81 -0.77 -8.24
C TYR A 7 -9.71 -1.53 -9.58
N ASP A 8 -9.24 -2.78 -9.54
CA ASP A 8 -9.12 -3.68 -10.69
C ASP A 8 -8.42 -3.08 -11.92
N PRO A 9 -7.20 -2.53 -11.76
CA PRO A 9 -6.39 -2.16 -12.92
C PRO A 9 -6.13 -3.40 -13.78
N ARG A 10 -6.14 -3.24 -15.11
CA ARG A 10 -5.81 -4.34 -16.05
C ARG A 10 -4.42 -4.93 -15.79
N PHE A 11 -3.47 -4.04 -15.45
CA PHE A 11 -2.13 -4.37 -14.99
C PHE A 11 -1.72 -3.36 -13.92
N LEU A 12 -1.03 -3.82 -12.87
CA LEU A 12 -0.42 -3.00 -11.84
C LEU A 12 1.01 -3.50 -11.63
N TRP A 13 2.00 -2.65 -11.87
CA TRP A 13 3.41 -2.98 -11.66
C TRP A 13 4.01 -2.15 -10.55
N SER A 14 5.03 -2.71 -9.90
CA SER A 14 5.82 -2.04 -8.88
C SER A 14 7.23 -1.73 -9.40
N TRP A 15 7.86 -0.69 -8.89
CA TRP A 15 9.31 -0.47 -9.05
C TRP A 15 10.07 -1.00 -7.82
N PRO A 16 11.37 -1.33 -7.94
CA PRO A 16 12.14 -1.91 -6.85
C PRO A 16 12.33 -0.97 -5.66
N ASN A 17 12.16 0.35 -5.87
CA ASN A 17 12.25 1.37 -4.84
C ASN A 17 10.89 1.80 -4.27
N SER A 18 9.79 1.24 -4.79
CA SER A 18 8.45 1.54 -4.27
C SER A 18 8.27 0.98 -2.86
N ARG A 19 7.26 1.49 -2.15
CA ARG A 19 6.80 0.95 -0.87
C ARG A 19 5.28 0.95 -0.85
N VAL A 20 4.66 -0.09 -0.30
CA VAL A 20 3.19 -0.18 -0.18
C VAL A 20 2.79 -0.60 1.22
N ALA A 21 1.98 0.22 1.88
CA ALA A 21 1.44 -0.05 3.20
C ALA A 21 0.17 0.79 3.42
N VAL A 22 -0.56 0.51 4.50
CA VAL A 22 -1.72 1.32 4.90
C VAL A 22 -1.32 2.75 5.31
N MET A 23 -0.11 2.91 5.86
CA MET A 23 0.50 4.19 6.25
C MET A 23 2.02 3.99 6.42
N GLY A 24 2.77 5.06 6.72
CA GLY A 24 4.20 4.95 7.02
C GLY A 24 4.50 4.27 8.36
N GLY A 25 5.60 3.53 8.45
CA GLY A 25 5.98 2.80 9.67
C GLY A 25 6.18 3.70 10.90
N GLU A 26 6.76 4.89 10.72
CA GLU A 26 6.89 5.88 11.80
C GLU A 26 5.52 6.39 12.29
N GLN A 27 4.56 6.56 11.38
CA GLN A 27 3.22 7.00 11.74
C GLN A 27 2.51 5.92 12.56
N ALA A 28 2.60 4.67 12.12
CA ALA A 28 2.02 3.53 12.83
C ALA A 28 2.62 3.36 14.23
N ALA A 29 3.95 3.42 14.34
CA ALA A 29 4.66 3.34 15.62
C ALA A 29 4.32 4.52 16.54
N GLY A 30 4.27 5.74 16.01
CA GLY A 30 3.91 6.94 16.77
C GLY A 30 2.51 6.83 17.38
N VAL A 31 1.51 6.46 16.56
CA VAL A 31 0.13 6.28 17.02
C VAL A 31 0.03 5.16 18.07
N LEU A 32 0.72 4.03 17.85
CA LEU A 32 0.73 2.94 18.83
C LEU A 32 1.26 3.41 20.20
N GLY A 33 2.35 4.16 20.22
CA GLY A 33 2.91 4.71 21.45
C GLY A 33 1.93 5.63 22.18
N ILE A 34 1.32 6.58 21.46
CA ILE A 34 0.32 7.51 22.03
C ILE A 34 -0.86 6.74 22.65
N VAL A 35 -1.35 5.70 21.96
CA VAL A 35 -2.47 4.88 22.44
C VAL A 35 -2.08 4.12 23.71
N GLN A 36 -0.87 3.53 23.77
CA GLN A 36 -0.40 2.78 24.94
C GLN A 36 -0.19 3.69 26.16
N GLU A 37 0.44 4.85 25.99
CA GLU A 37 0.59 5.82 27.07
C GLU A 37 -0.78 6.27 27.61
N SER A 38 -1.71 6.58 26.70
CA SER A 38 -3.05 7.01 27.05
C SER A 38 -3.86 5.90 27.75
N ALA A 39 -3.58 4.64 27.45
CA ALA A 39 -4.22 3.49 28.09
C ALA A 39 -3.67 3.24 29.50
N ALA A 40 -2.34 3.32 29.69
CA ALA A 40 -1.70 3.18 30.99
C ALA A 40 -2.15 4.27 31.97
N ARG A 41 -2.11 5.54 31.54
CA ARG A 41 -2.60 6.67 32.35
C ARG A 41 -4.07 6.52 32.74
N ARG A 42 -4.93 6.03 31.83
CA ARG A 42 -6.35 5.75 32.13
C ARG A 42 -6.55 4.66 33.18
N ARG A 43 -5.59 3.75 33.35
CA ARG A 43 -5.60 2.71 34.39
C ARG A 43 -4.92 3.16 35.68
N GLY A 44 -4.43 4.40 35.76
CA GLY A 44 -3.66 4.90 36.89
C GLY A 44 -2.26 4.27 37.01
N ILE A 45 -1.74 3.69 35.93
CA ILE A 45 -0.41 3.07 35.88
C ILE A 45 0.53 4.02 35.13
N GLU A 46 1.73 4.23 35.64
CA GLU A 46 2.75 5.00 34.92
C GLU A 46 3.19 4.26 33.65
N PRO A 47 3.20 4.93 32.48
CA PRO A 47 3.62 4.29 31.24
C PRO A 47 5.08 3.82 31.31
N ASP A 48 5.29 2.53 31.03
CA ASP A 48 6.63 2.00 30.83
C ASP A 48 7.17 2.41 29.46
N LYS A 49 7.97 3.49 29.48
CA LYS A 49 8.59 4.05 28.27
C LYS A 49 9.48 3.04 27.56
N THR A 50 10.18 2.18 28.28
CA THR A 50 11.10 1.20 27.67
C THR A 50 10.34 0.15 26.87
N THR A 51 9.24 -0.36 27.44
CA THR A 51 8.34 -1.28 26.72
C THR A 51 7.70 -0.60 25.52
N ILE A 52 7.24 0.64 25.65
CA ILE A 52 6.62 1.39 24.55
C ILE A 52 7.62 1.61 23.41
N GLU A 53 8.84 2.05 23.71
CA GLU A 53 9.91 2.23 22.71
C GLU A 53 10.24 0.93 21.98
N ALA A 54 10.30 -0.20 22.71
CA ALA A 54 10.50 -1.51 22.11
C ALA A 54 9.33 -1.89 21.17
N MET A 55 8.07 -1.65 21.57
CA MET A 55 6.91 -1.90 20.70
C MET A 55 6.93 -1.02 19.45
N GLN A 56 7.32 0.25 19.58
CA GLN A 56 7.46 1.15 18.46
C GLN A 56 8.56 0.69 17.50
N MET A 57 9.72 0.26 18.01
CA MET A 57 10.81 -0.29 17.20
C MET A 57 10.36 -1.54 16.44
N MET A 58 9.70 -2.49 17.11
CA MET A 58 9.17 -3.68 16.46
C MET A 58 8.14 -3.33 15.37
N THR A 59 7.29 -2.34 15.62
CA THR A 59 6.31 -1.87 14.63
C THR A 59 6.99 -1.28 13.41
N ARG A 60 8.02 -0.44 13.58
CA ARG A 60 8.81 0.12 12.47
C ARG A 60 9.44 -0.98 11.63
N GLN A 61 10.11 -1.95 12.27
CA GLN A 61 10.73 -3.07 11.55
C GLN A 61 9.71 -3.89 10.77
N LYS A 62 8.56 -4.18 11.37
CA LYS A 62 7.48 -4.89 10.68
C LYS A 62 7.02 -4.14 9.44
N PHE A 63 6.81 -2.83 9.55
CA PHE A 63 6.41 -2.00 8.40
C PHE A 63 7.49 -1.91 7.34
N GLU A 64 8.77 -1.78 7.70
CA GLU A 64 9.86 -1.78 6.71
C GLU A 64 9.88 -3.09 5.91
N GLN A 65 9.74 -4.22 6.59
CA GLN A 65 9.72 -5.53 5.95
C GLN A 65 8.47 -5.76 5.09
N GLU A 66 7.28 -5.46 5.61
CA GLU A 66 6.01 -5.75 4.92
C GLU A 66 5.67 -4.72 3.84
N SER A 67 6.31 -3.55 3.84
CA SER A 67 6.12 -2.53 2.81
C SER A 67 7.07 -2.66 1.62
N ASP A 68 8.07 -3.54 1.71
CA ASP A 68 9.02 -3.81 0.65
C ASP A 68 8.33 -4.39 -0.60
N PRO A 69 8.72 -3.98 -1.83
CA PRO A 69 8.04 -4.42 -3.04
C PRO A 69 8.17 -5.92 -3.28
N TYR A 70 9.24 -6.57 -2.79
CA TYR A 70 9.36 -8.03 -2.87
C TYR A 70 8.35 -8.73 -1.95
N TYR A 71 8.01 -8.13 -0.80
CA TYR A 71 6.96 -8.66 0.08
C TYR A 71 5.59 -8.61 -0.60
N ALA A 72 5.30 -7.49 -1.29
CA ALA A 72 4.06 -7.25 -2.01
C ALA A 72 3.91 -8.16 -3.24
N THR A 73 4.93 -8.24 -4.09
CA THR A 73 4.89 -9.03 -5.33
C THR A 73 4.77 -10.54 -5.04
N ALA A 74 5.41 -11.03 -3.96
CA ALA A 74 5.28 -12.41 -3.50
C ALA A 74 3.84 -12.79 -3.08
N ARG A 75 2.96 -11.79 -2.90
CA ARG A 75 1.56 -11.93 -2.50
C ARG A 75 0.59 -11.43 -3.57
N LEU A 76 1.06 -11.19 -4.80
CA LEU A 76 0.24 -10.75 -5.94
C LEU A 76 -0.46 -9.39 -5.72
N TRP A 77 0.08 -8.54 -4.84
CA TRP A 77 -0.45 -7.18 -4.70
C TRP A 77 -0.18 -6.34 -5.94
N ASP A 78 0.86 -6.69 -6.68
CA ASP A 78 1.20 -6.24 -8.04
C ASP A 78 1.38 -7.44 -8.98
N ASP A 79 1.43 -7.17 -10.28
CA ASP A 79 1.62 -8.13 -11.38
C ASP A 79 3.11 -8.28 -11.73
N GLY A 80 4.00 -7.80 -10.87
CA GLY A 80 5.44 -7.91 -10.98
C GLY A 80 6.19 -6.61 -10.72
N ILE A 81 7.46 -6.78 -10.34
CA ILE A 81 8.43 -5.69 -10.23
C ILE A 81 9.09 -5.47 -11.60
N LEU A 82 9.11 -4.22 -12.07
CA LEU A 82 9.80 -3.82 -13.29
C LEU A 82 11.12 -3.14 -12.99
N ASP A 83 12.12 -3.35 -13.85
CA ASP A 83 13.19 -2.37 -13.99
C ASP A 83 12.56 -1.04 -14.44
N PRO A 84 12.84 0.10 -13.77
CA PRO A 84 12.26 1.38 -14.17
C PRO A 84 12.48 1.75 -15.64
N ARG A 85 13.58 1.29 -16.25
CA ARG A 85 13.92 1.49 -17.67
C ARG A 85 12.97 0.75 -18.62
N ASP A 86 12.35 -0.33 -18.16
CA ASP A 86 11.41 -1.14 -18.93
C ASP A 86 9.96 -0.65 -18.88
N THR A 87 9.67 0.38 -18.06
CA THR A 87 8.30 0.91 -17.88
C THR A 87 7.61 1.23 -19.20
N ARG A 88 8.30 1.89 -20.15
CA ARG A 88 7.74 2.21 -21.48
C ARG A 88 7.31 0.95 -22.24
N ARG A 89 8.14 -0.09 -22.20
CA ARG A 89 7.90 -1.35 -22.90
C ARG A 89 6.72 -2.09 -22.27
N ALA A 90 6.69 -2.21 -20.94
CA ALA A 90 5.59 -2.82 -20.21
C ALA A 90 4.26 -2.11 -20.48
N LEU A 91 4.22 -0.77 -20.43
CA LEU A 91 3.02 -0.01 -20.77
C LEU A 91 2.59 -0.20 -22.23
N SER A 92 3.53 -0.21 -23.18
CA SER A 92 3.21 -0.41 -24.60
C SER A 92 2.57 -1.77 -24.84
N VAL A 93 3.13 -2.83 -24.25
CA VAL A 93 2.57 -4.19 -24.35
C VAL A 93 1.25 -4.28 -23.62
N GLY A 94 1.14 -3.75 -22.39
CA GLY A 94 -0.09 -3.76 -21.61
C GLY A 94 -1.25 -3.07 -22.31
N LEU A 95 -0.99 -1.92 -22.96
CA LEU A 95 -1.98 -1.22 -23.79
C LEU A 95 -2.37 -2.04 -25.01
N SER A 96 -1.40 -2.65 -25.71
CA SER A 96 -1.69 -3.52 -26.85
C SER A 96 -2.56 -4.72 -26.44
N VAL A 97 -2.24 -5.38 -25.32
CA VAL A 97 -3.03 -6.49 -24.77
C VAL A 97 -4.42 -6.02 -24.39
N ALA A 98 -4.52 -4.92 -23.65
CA ALA A 98 -5.80 -4.34 -23.25
C ALA A 98 -6.67 -4.01 -24.47
N HIS A 99 -6.08 -3.66 -25.61
CA HIS A 99 -6.79 -3.31 -26.83
C HIS A 99 -7.43 -4.51 -27.58
N ASN A 100 -7.21 -5.74 -27.13
CA ASN A 100 -7.81 -6.94 -27.73
C ASN A 100 -9.23 -7.24 -27.20
N VAL A 101 -9.97 -6.22 -26.76
CA VAL A 101 -11.37 -6.35 -26.31
C VAL A 101 -12.25 -5.38 -27.09
N ASP A 102 -13.53 -5.72 -27.20
CA ASP A 102 -14.52 -4.79 -27.72
C ASP A 102 -14.84 -3.71 -26.69
N PHE A 103 -14.37 -2.49 -26.92
CA PHE A 103 -14.65 -1.33 -26.06
C PHE A 103 -15.98 -0.63 -26.39
N VAL A 104 -16.66 -1.04 -27.46
CA VAL A 104 -17.92 -0.44 -27.90
C VAL A 104 -19.10 -1.09 -27.18
N THR A 105 -19.08 -2.42 -27.04
CA THR A 105 -20.16 -3.19 -26.40
C THR A 105 -20.44 -2.81 -24.94
N PRO A 106 -19.46 -2.52 -24.06
CA PRO A 106 -19.72 -2.14 -22.68
C PRO A 106 -20.42 -0.78 -22.48
N GLY A 107 -20.53 0.04 -23.53
CA GLY A 107 -21.09 1.39 -23.43
C GLY A 107 -20.19 2.39 -22.70
N GLN A 108 -20.74 3.56 -22.36
CA GLN A 108 -19.99 4.60 -21.64
C GLN A 108 -19.83 4.25 -20.15
N PRO A 109 -18.79 4.75 -19.46
CA PRO A 109 -18.66 4.59 -18.02
C PRO A 109 -19.87 5.14 -17.28
N HIS A 110 -20.39 4.39 -16.32
CA HIS A 110 -21.42 4.83 -15.39
C HIS A 110 -20.78 5.21 -14.06
N TYR A 111 -21.17 6.36 -13.50
CA TYR A 111 -20.63 6.87 -12.25
C TYR A 111 -21.67 6.77 -11.12
N GLY A 112 -21.19 6.55 -9.90
CA GLY A 112 -22.02 6.64 -8.70
C GLY A 112 -22.37 8.09 -8.33
N VAL A 113 -23.04 8.26 -7.18
CA VAL A 113 -23.40 9.58 -6.67
C VAL A 113 -22.15 10.34 -6.24
N PHE A 114 -22.00 11.57 -6.74
CA PHE A 114 -20.97 12.50 -6.29
C PHE A 114 -21.44 13.22 -5.02
N ARG A 115 -20.61 13.19 -3.97
CA ARG A 115 -20.80 14.03 -2.79
C ARG A 115 -20.22 15.41 -3.09
N MET A 116 -21.10 16.40 -3.27
CA MET A 116 -20.75 17.81 -3.48
C MET A 116 -20.50 18.54 -2.17
#